data_AF-A0A840L9J6-F1
#
_entry.id   AF-A0A840L9J6-F1
#
_cell.length_a   1.000
_cell.length_b   1.000
_cell.length_c   1.000
_cell.angle_alpha   90.00
_cell.angle_beta   90.00
_cell.angle_gamma   90.00
#
_symmetry.space_group_name_H-M   'P 1'
#
loop_
_entity.id
_entity.type
_entity.pdbx_description
1 polymer ?
#
loop_
_entity_poly.entity_id
_entity_poly.type
_entity_poly.pdbx_seq_one_letter_code
_entity_poly.pdbx_strand_id
1 'polypeptide(L)'
;MIFLLEYDRHRGVLASIKSYADVEREAAEMARLNLELDLNRRALMHEVVLLEAADEQALRLTHGRYFESLQQIAAAGIRSNEKVMPNVR
;
A
#
# COMPACT_ATOMS: atom_id res chain seq x y z
N MET A 1 -10.90 10.26 0.72
CA MET A 1 -10.07 9.95 1.90
C MET A 1 -8.60 9.97 1.48
N ILE A 2 -7.72 10.36 2.40
CA ILE A 2 -6.27 10.35 2.19
C ILE A 2 -5.65 9.31 3.11
N PHE A 3 -4.69 8.54 2.61
CA PHE A 3 -4.01 7.47 3.34
C PHE A 3 -2.51 7.71 3.36
N LEU A 4 -1.93 7.81 4.55
CA LEU A 4 -0.49 7.86 4.79
C LEU A 4 0.04 6.45 4.99
N LEU A 5 0.94 6.01 4.12
CA LEU A 5 1.57 4.70 4.16
C LEU A 5 3.05 4.85 4.50
N GLU A 6 3.52 3.97 5.39
CA GLU A 6 4.93 3.69 5.63
C GLU A 6 5.23 2.29 5.12
N TYR A 7 6.13 2.18 4.14
CA TYR A 7 6.45 0.92 3.50
C TYR A 7 7.94 0.61 3.60
N ASP A 8 8.27 -0.52 4.23
CA ASP A 8 9.63 -1.03 4.26
C ASP A 8 9.94 -1.69 2.90
N ARG A 9 10.70 -0.98 2.06
CA ARG A 9 11.06 -1.47 0.73
C ARG A 9 11.98 -2.69 0.77
N HIS A 10 12.79 -2.83 1.81
CA HIS A 10 13.75 -3.94 1.92
C HIS A 10 13.04 -5.23 2.28
N ARG A 11 12.07 -5.16 3.19
CA ARG A 11 11.29 -6.31 3.63
C ARG A 11 10.06 -6.56 2.77
N GLY A 12 9.65 -5.57 1.97
CA GLY A 12 8.47 -5.65 1.13
C GLY A 12 7.17 -5.70 1.95
N VAL A 13 7.11 -4.95 3.05
CA VAL A 13 5.97 -4.98 3.97
C VAL A 13 5.48 -3.57 4.29
N LEU A 14 4.15 -3.44 4.41
CA LEU A 14 3.52 -2.26 4.94
C LEU A 14 3.78 -2.18 6.45
N ALA A 15 4.54 -1.18 6.88
CA ALA A 15 4.85 -0.95 8.28
C ALA A 15 3.69 -0.27 9.01
N SER A 16 3.07 0.73 8.37
CA SER A 16 1.90 1.40 8.93
C SER A 16 1.00 2.01 7.84
N ILE A 17 -0.28 2.17 8.18
CA ILE A 17 -1.27 2.91 7.40
C ILE A 17 -2.11 3.78 8.33
N LYS A 18 -2.35 5.03 7.94
CA LYS A 18 -3.21 5.96 8.67
C LYS A 18 -4.11 6.72 7.70
N SER A 19 -5.39 6.87 8.05
CA SER A 19 -6.39 7.56 7.24
C SER A 19 -6.66 8.98 7.73
N TYR A 20 -7.02 9.85 6.79
CA TYR A 20 -7.42 11.23 6.98
C TYR A 20 -8.64 11.52 6.10
N ALA A 21 -9.54 12.39 6.56
CA ALA A 21 -10.58 12.95 5.72
C ALA A 21 -9.97 13.93 4.70
N ASP A 22 -10.67 14.20 3.61
CA ASP A 22 -10.15 15.09 2.54
C ASP A 22 -9.95 16.54 3.03
N VAL A 23 -10.73 16.95 4.04
CA VAL A 23 -10.60 18.24 4.73
C VAL A 23 -9.35 18.32 5.62
N GLU A 24 -8.70 17.20 5.92
CA GLU A 24 -7.52 17.11 6.77
C GLU A 24 -6.21 17.02 5.95
N ARG A 25 -6.21 17.44 4.68
CA ARG A 25 -5.06 17.36 3.79
C ARG A 25 -3.77 17.94 4.37
N GLU A 26 -3.84 19.13 4.96
CA GLU A 26 -2.68 19.79 5.57
C GLU A 26 -2.11 18.95 6.73
N ALA A 27 -3.00 18.35 7.55
CA ALA A 27 -2.58 17.47 8.63
C ALA A 27 -1.93 16.18 8.11
N ALA A 28 -2.42 15.64 6.97
CA ALA A 28 -1.83 14.48 6.32
C ALA A 28 -0.42 14.79 5.76
N GLU A 29 -0.23 15.95 5.12
CA GLU A 29 1.06 16.42 4.61
C GLU A 29 2.07 16.67 5.73
N MET A 30 1.63 17.33 6.81
CA MET A 30 2.45 17.51 8.01
C MET A 30 2.85 16.17 8.64
N ALA A 31 1.92 15.22 8.74
CA ALA A 31 2.22 13.90 9.27
C ALA A 31 3.22 13.14 8.39
N ARG A 32 3.09 13.23 7.06
CA ARG A 32 4.05 12.68 6.10
C ARG A 32 5.45 13.22 6.34
N LEU A 33 5.59 14.55 6.43
CA LEU A 33 6.89 15.20 6.67
C LEU A 33 7.50 14.78 8.01
N ASN A 34 6.71 14.79 9.08
CA ASN A 34 7.18 14.39 10.41
C ASN A 34 7.67 12.93 10.42
N LEU A 35 6.95 12.04 9.73
CA LEU A 35 7.34 10.63 9.61
C LEU A 35 8.64 10.47 8.81
N GLU A 36 8.79 11.18 7.68
CA GLU A 36 10.04 11.17 6.89
C GLU A 36 11.24 11.63 7.72
N LEU A 37 11.09 12.71 8.49
CA LEU A 37 12.14 13.24 9.37
C LEU A 37 12.52 12.24 10.47
N ASP A 38 11.53 11.58 11.08
CA ASP A 38 11.76 10.58 12.12
C ASP A 38 12.46 9.33 11.58
N LEU A 39 12.05 8.84 10.41
CA LEU A 39 12.70 7.72 9.73
C LEU A 39 14.15 8.04 9.35
N ASN A 40 14.40 9.26 8.86
CA ASN A 40 15.74 9.75 8.55
C ASN A 40 16.64 9.76 9.80
N ARG A 41 16.13 10.28 10.94
CA ARG A 41 16.86 10.27 12.22
C ARG A 41 17.21 8.85 12.68
N ARG A 42 16.35 7.88 12.39
CA ARG A 42 16.55 6.45 12.72
C ARG A 42 17.38 5.69 11.68
N ALA A 43 17.81 6.35 10.59
CA ALA A 43 18.47 5.73 9.45
C ALA A 43 17.68 4.56 8.83
N LEU A 44 16.35 4.64 8.86
CA LEU A 44 15.45 3.65 8.26
C LEU A 44 15.06 4.07 6.85
N MET A 45 15.38 3.22 5.87
CA MET A 45 15.08 3.45 4.45
C MET A 45 13.67 2.97 4.10
N HIS A 46 12.66 3.62 4.69
CA HIS A 46 11.25 3.35 4.40
C HIS A 46 10.70 4.35 3.38
N GLU A 47 9.80 3.89 2.52
CA GLU A 47 9.03 4.71 1.58
C GLU A 47 7.81 5.28 2.32
N VAL A 48 7.62 6.60 2.26
CA VAL A 48 6.49 7.29 2.88
C VAL A 48 5.66 7.97 1.81
N VAL A 49 4.36 7.64 1.72
CA VAL A 49 3.51 8.08 0.61
C VAL A 49 2.12 8.47 1.10
N LEU A 50 1.51 9.47 0.45
CA LEU A 50 0.09 9.78 0.59
C LEU A 50 -0.65 9.32 -0.66
N LEU A 51 -1.75 8.59 -0.47
CA LEU A 51 -2.61 8.09 -1.54
C LEU A 51 -4.05 8.54 -1.30
N GLU A 52 -4.78 8.78 -2.37
CA GLU A 52 -6.18 9.14 -2.33
C GLU A 52 -7.05 8.00 -2.85
N ALA A 53 -8.10 7.68 -2.10
CA ALA A 53 -9.09 6.69 -2.49
C ALA A 53 -10.43 7.00 -1.81
N ALA A 54 -11.51 6.39 -2.34
CA ALA A 54 -12.83 6.48 -1.74
C ALA A 54 -12.86 5.86 -0.33
N ASP A 55 -12.20 4.72 -0.17
CA ASP A 55 -12.02 3.99 1.08
C ASP A 55 -10.76 3.10 1.01
N GLU A 56 -10.48 2.35 2.09
CA GLU A 56 -9.31 1.46 2.15
C GLU A 56 -9.45 0.25 1.21
N GLN A 57 -10.67 -0.22 0.91
CA GLN A 57 -10.85 -1.35 -0.01
C GLN A 57 -10.45 -0.96 -1.43
N ALA A 58 -10.92 0.22 -1.89
CA ALA A 58 -10.54 0.80 -3.17
C ALA A 58 -9.02 1.03 -3.25
N LEU A 59 -8.40 1.47 -2.16
CA LEU A 59 -6.96 1.65 -2.07
C LEU A 59 -6.21 0.32 -2.27
N ARG A 60 -6.64 -0.75 -1.58
CA ARG A 60 -6.03 -2.08 -1.68
C ARG A 60 -6.10 -2.66 -3.09
N LEU A 61 -7.23 -2.46 -3.77
CA LEU A 61 -7.45 -2.93 -5.14
C LEU A 61 -6.58 -2.19 -6.17
N THR A 62 -6.36 -0.90 -5.99
CA THR A 62 -5.66 -0.05 -6.97
C THR A 62 -4.16 0.05 -6.70
N HIS A 63 -3.73 -0.14 -5.46
CA HIS A 63 -2.34 0.03 -5.01
C HIS A 63 -1.80 -1.26 -4.37
N GLY A 64 -2.09 -2.41 -4.98
CA GLY A 64 -1.74 -3.75 -4.48
C GLY A 64 -0.26 -3.94 -4.12
N ARG A 65 0.65 -3.18 -4.73
CA ARG A 65 2.09 -3.18 -4.40
C ARG A 65 2.37 -3.01 -2.90
N TYR A 66 1.56 -2.25 -2.17
CA TYR A 66 1.79 -2.03 -0.74
C TYR A 66 1.16 -3.09 0.15
N PHE A 67 0.22 -3.89 -0.38
CA PHE A 67 -0.60 -4.80 0.42
C PHE A 67 -0.36 -6.27 0.10
N GLU A 68 0.19 -6.56 -1.07
CA GLU A 68 0.45 -7.91 -1.53
C GLU A 68 1.95 -8.17 -1.57
N SER A 69 2.36 -9.28 -0.94
CA SER A 69 3.72 -9.77 -1.15
C SER A 69 3.87 -10.33 -2.56
N LEU A 70 5.08 -10.37 -3.12
CA LEU A 70 5.35 -11.00 -4.42
C LEU A 70 4.77 -12.43 -4.51
N GLN A 71 4.74 -13.16 -3.39
CA GLN A 71 4.16 -14.50 -3.30
C GLN A 71 2.62 -14.50 -3.42
N GLN A 72 1.94 -13.47 -2.91
CA GLN A 72 0.48 -13.33 -3.03
C GLN A 72 0.07 -12.93 -4.45
N ILE A 73 0.82 -12.01 -5.08
CA ILE A 73 0.65 -11.65 -6.50
C ILE A 73 0.87 -12.90 -7.38
N ALA A 74 1.93 -13.68 -7.12
CA ALA A 74 2.19 -14.93 -7.84
C ALA A 74 1.07 -15.97 -7.65
N ALA A 75 0.55 -16.14 -6.44
CA ALA A 75 -0.55 -17.06 -6.17
C ALA A 75 -1.88 -16.61 -6.81
N ALA A 76 -2.14 -15.30 -6.92
CA ALA A 76 -3.32 -14.75 -7.61
C ALA A 76 -3.24 -14.92 -9.12
N GLY A 77 -2.04 -14.78 -9.70
CA GLY A 77 -1.77 -15.07 -11.12
C GLY A 77 -2.04 -16.53 -11.47
N ILE A 78 -1.65 -17.48 -10.61
CA ILE A 78 -1.88 -18.92 -10.81
C ILE A 78 -3.38 -19.26 -10.76
N ARG A 79 -4.14 -18.71 -9.81
CA ARG A 79 -5.61 -18.96 -9.69
C ARG A 79 -6.43 -18.43 -10.86
N SER A 80 -5.96 -17.36 -11.52
CA SER A 80 -6.62 -16.81 -12.70
C SER A 80 -6.49 -17.73 -13.93
N ASN A 81 -5.46 -18.59 -13.95
CA ASN A 81 -5.16 -19.46 -15.08
C ASN A 81 -5.91 -20.82 -15.03
N GLU A 82 -6.46 -21.20 -13.87
CA GLU A 82 -7.19 -22.47 -13.70
C GLU A 82 -8.67 -22.38 -14.15
N LYS A 83 -9.21 -21.16 -14.31
CA LYS A 83 -10.59 -20.96 -14.80
C LYS A 83 -10.75 -21.05 -16.33
N VAL A 84 -9.67 -21.23 -17.09
CA VAL A 84 -9.70 -21.32 -18.57
C VAL A 84 -9.30 -22.70 -19.06
N MET A 85 -10.00 -23.73 -18.60
CA MET A 85 -10.03 -25.04 -19.26
C MET A 85 -11.50 -25.48 -19.36
N PRO A 86 -12.26 -25.06 -20.38
CA PRO A 86 -13.49 -25.76 -20.72
C PRO A 86 -13.07 -27.13 -21.27
N ASN A 87 -13.46 -28.15 -20.52
CA ASN A 87 -13.54 -29.55 -20.86
C ASN A 87 -13.62 -29.79 -22.39
N VAL A 88 -12.50 -30.18 -23.01
CA VAL A 88 -12.51 -30.72 -24.37
C VAL A 88 -12.71 -32.21 -24.24
N ARG A 89 -13.83 -32.67 -24.81
CA ARG A 89 -14.34 -34.04 -24.82
C ARG A 89 -13.33 -35.07 -25.32
#